data_AF-M5TMH7-F1
#
_entry.id   AF-M5TMH7-F1
#
_cell.length_a   1.000
_cell.length_b   1.000
_cell.length_c   1.000
_cell.angle_alpha   90.00
_cell.angle_beta   90.00
_cell.angle_gamma   90.00
#
_symmetry.space_group_name_H-M   'P 1'
#
loop_
_entity.id
_entity.type
_entity.pdbx_description
1 polymer ?
#
loop_
_entity_poly.entity_id
_entity_poly.type
_entity_poly.pdbx_seq_one_letter_code
_entity_poly.pdbx_strand_id
1 'polypeptide(L)'
;MSAKRGIPRQPQHLSYTEATMAHLGKLLIALATVSLLHAHFNLRLFDGVQSGSQADGSDVRKSLRVGHLPVTCHLTCPVTSWVSKHSEDHSEFVSWRYTSWPAMTEDIDAGNLDAAFILAPLAMVMQRQGTPVKIVHLGHRDGTAIVVKEDSPYKTFEDLRGKRIAIPHRYSNQRILIEKLKDEFHFSNAELTLIDYPPPEMPAGLKSGQFEAYIVGEPFAAKAEVDGFGRVLYFTKDIWPNFISCVLVVTERLIDRDPEIVRELVQGISASGKWIDEGDDRLMAGLAAEGDASSKDADATIVPDGFGRSPRMQAALIASRQEYYNQDPELLKFVLTRPLDRVSYSSLDLAEQDFAEIQDYAERLGFFSFRPVTKDDPFGFDDYCDPSFEKSGTWDLPVGDLPVSDLPVGDEAQD
;
A
#
# COMPACT_ATOMS: atom_id res chain seq x y z
N MET A 1 -40.51 -78.59 14.91
CA MET A 1 -40.89 -77.99 16.21
C MET A 1 -39.80 -77.01 16.59
N SER A 2 -39.92 -75.74 16.20
CA SER A 2 -40.56 -74.62 16.91
C SER A 2 -39.85 -74.17 18.19
N ALA A 3 -39.09 -73.09 18.03
CA ALA A 3 -38.89 -71.89 18.85
C ALA A 3 -39.14 -71.90 20.38
N LYS A 4 -38.25 -71.19 21.09
CA LYS A 4 -38.61 -70.08 22.01
C LYS A 4 -37.39 -69.21 22.38
N ARG A 5 -37.38 -67.96 21.90
CA ARG A 5 -36.76 -66.75 22.51
C ARG A 5 -37.64 -65.59 22.00
N GLY A 6 -38.32 -64.76 22.80
CA GLY A 6 -37.83 -63.91 23.88
C GLY A 6 -37.89 -62.46 23.37
N ILE A 7 -39.00 -61.75 23.61
CA ILE A 7 -39.27 -60.39 23.10
C ILE A 7 -38.58 -59.34 23.98
N PRO A 8 -37.81 -58.38 23.45
CA PRO A 8 -37.33 -57.21 24.20
C PRO A 8 -38.27 -56.00 24.04
N ARG A 9 -38.38 -55.20 25.12
CA ARG A 9 -39.19 -53.97 25.23
C ARG A 9 -38.67 -52.85 24.32
N GLN A 10 -39.60 -52.09 23.72
CA GLN A 10 -39.31 -50.85 22.97
C GLN A 10 -38.86 -49.70 23.88
N PRO A 11 -37.91 -48.86 23.45
CA PRO A 11 -37.57 -47.60 24.11
C PRO A 11 -38.57 -46.49 23.75
N GLN A 12 -38.82 -45.60 24.70
CA GLN A 12 -39.74 -44.45 24.58
C GLN A 12 -39.21 -43.44 23.54
N HIS A 13 -40.01 -43.18 22.51
CA HIS A 13 -39.76 -42.12 21.53
C HIS A 13 -40.07 -40.75 22.17
N LEU A 14 -39.04 -39.93 22.37
CA LEU A 14 -39.19 -38.47 22.46
C LEU A 14 -39.73 -37.97 21.12
N SER A 15 -40.73 -37.08 21.16
CA SER A 15 -41.41 -36.62 19.96
C SER A 15 -40.45 -35.81 19.08
N TYR A 16 -40.53 -36.00 17.76
CA TYR A 16 -39.66 -35.35 16.75
C TYR A 16 -39.64 -33.81 16.88
N THR A 17 -40.71 -33.25 17.46
CA THR A 17 -40.93 -31.84 17.81
C THR A 17 -40.03 -31.32 18.93
N GLU A 18 -39.71 -32.11 19.95
CA GLU A 18 -38.89 -31.65 21.09
C GLU A 18 -37.41 -31.55 20.71
N ALA A 19 -36.93 -32.47 19.87
CA ALA A 19 -35.55 -32.46 19.38
C ALA A 19 -35.29 -31.28 18.42
N THR A 20 -36.26 -30.90 17.59
CA THR A 20 -36.16 -29.76 16.67
C THR A 20 -36.23 -28.43 17.41
N MET A 21 -37.12 -28.30 18.40
CA MET A 21 -37.21 -27.11 19.27
C MET A 21 -35.92 -26.90 20.09
N ALA A 22 -35.32 -27.98 20.60
CA ALA A 22 -34.03 -27.91 21.30
C ALA A 22 -32.88 -27.47 20.38
N HIS A 23 -32.90 -27.85 19.11
CA HIS A 23 -31.87 -27.46 18.15
C HIS A 23 -32.01 -26.00 17.72
N LEU A 24 -33.25 -25.51 17.53
CA LEU A 24 -33.53 -24.09 17.29
C LEU A 24 -33.16 -23.23 18.50
N GLY A 25 -33.45 -23.68 19.72
CA GLY A 25 -33.08 -22.98 20.94
C GLY A 25 -31.56 -22.80 21.07
N LYS A 26 -30.78 -23.83 20.76
CA LYS A 26 -29.31 -23.74 20.75
C LYS A 26 -28.79 -22.77 19.67
N LEU A 27 -29.42 -22.75 18.50
CA LEU A 27 -29.03 -21.85 17.40
C LEU A 27 -29.33 -20.38 17.75
N LEU A 28 -30.47 -20.10 18.37
CA LEU A 28 -30.86 -18.77 18.82
C LEU A 28 -29.95 -18.26 19.94
N ILE A 29 -29.56 -19.14 20.87
CA ILE A 29 -28.58 -18.80 21.91
C ILE A 29 -27.22 -18.49 21.29
N ALA A 30 -26.76 -19.30 20.31
CA ALA A 30 -25.49 -19.04 19.63
C ALA A 30 -25.49 -17.70 18.88
N LEU A 31 -26.57 -17.38 18.16
CA LEU A 31 -26.75 -16.10 17.47
C LEU A 31 -26.78 -14.92 18.45
N ALA A 32 -27.52 -15.04 19.56
CA ALA A 32 -27.54 -14.00 20.59
C ALA A 32 -26.17 -13.79 21.22
N THR A 33 -25.40 -14.87 21.42
CA THR A 33 -24.04 -14.80 21.99
C THR A 33 -23.06 -14.12 21.03
N VAL A 34 -23.12 -14.43 19.74
CA VAL A 34 -22.30 -13.78 18.70
C VAL A 34 -22.66 -12.30 18.60
N SER A 35 -23.95 -11.94 18.60
CA SER A 35 -24.39 -10.55 18.57
C SER A 35 -23.97 -9.78 19.82
N LEU A 36 -24.01 -10.39 21.00
CA LEU A 36 -23.53 -9.79 22.25
C LEU A 36 -22.01 -9.62 22.27
N LEU A 37 -21.25 -10.59 21.75
CA LEU A 37 -19.81 -10.49 21.56
C LEU A 37 -19.46 -9.38 20.57
N HIS A 38 -20.20 -9.25 19.48
CA HIS A 38 -20.03 -8.14 18.53
C HIS A 38 -20.35 -6.79 19.17
N ALA A 39 -21.43 -6.69 19.95
CA ALA A 39 -21.79 -5.47 20.66
C ALA A 39 -20.75 -5.07 21.74
N HIS A 40 -20.13 -6.05 22.39
CA HIS A 40 -19.13 -5.82 23.43
C HIS A 40 -17.75 -5.51 22.85
N PHE A 41 -17.26 -6.28 21.88
CA PHE A 41 -15.91 -6.12 21.32
C PHE A 41 -15.82 -5.07 20.21
N ASN A 42 -16.85 -4.93 19.36
CA ASN A 42 -16.79 -4.04 18.20
C ASN A 42 -17.53 -2.71 18.40
N LEU A 43 -18.51 -2.64 19.31
CA LEU A 43 -19.34 -1.43 19.49
C LEU A 43 -19.21 -0.76 20.88
N ARG A 44 -18.45 -1.33 21.83
CA ARG A 44 -18.26 -0.81 23.20
C ARG A 44 -19.56 -0.35 23.91
N LEU A 45 -20.68 -1.02 23.64
CA LEU A 45 -22.02 -0.61 24.11
C LEU A 45 -22.22 -0.72 25.64
N PHE A 46 -21.27 -1.28 26.39
CA PHE A 46 -21.32 -1.46 27.84
C PHE A 46 -20.24 -0.67 28.60
N ASP A 47 -19.45 0.14 27.92
CA ASP A 47 -18.59 1.11 28.60
C ASP A 47 -19.49 2.25 29.09
N GLY A 48 -19.86 2.15 30.37
CA GLY A 48 -20.77 3.09 31.02
C GLY A 48 -20.30 4.54 30.89
N VAL A 49 -21.25 5.41 30.56
CA VAL A 49 -21.14 6.86 30.64
C VAL A 49 -20.69 7.26 32.04
N GLN A 50 -19.39 7.61 32.18
CA GLN A 50 -18.96 8.55 33.20
C GLN A 50 -19.05 9.95 32.61
N SER A 51 -20.18 10.60 32.92
CA SER A 51 -20.24 12.07 32.96
C SER A 51 -19.27 12.53 34.04
N GLY A 52 -18.10 12.97 33.60
CA GLY A 52 -17.04 13.51 34.44
C GLY A 52 -16.41 14.70 33.75
N SER A 53 -16.71 15.89 34.29
CA SER A 53 -15.85 17.06 34.44
C SER A 53 -14.89 17.41 33.30
N GLN A 54 -15.01 18.65 32.80
CA GLN A 54 -13.91 19.36 32.12
C GLN A 54 -12.56 19.02 32.79
N ALA A 55 -11.64 18.48 32.00
CA ALA A 55 -10.22 18.29 32.32
C ALA A 55 -9.48 18.41 30.97
N ASP A 56 -8.80 19.53 30.75
CA ASP A 56 -7.37 19.71 30.97
C ASP A 56 -6.54 19.10 29.82
N GLY A 57 -5.89 19.99 29.07
CA GLY A 57 -5.19 19.68 27.82
C GLY A 57 -3.96 18.83 28.05
N SER A 58 -4.11 17.52 27.84
CA SER A 58 -2.98 16.62 27.60
C SER A 58 -3.06 16.15 26.15
N ASP A 59 -2.00 16.41 25.38
CA ASP A 59 -1.79 15.86 24.04
C ASP A 59 -1.67 14.35 24.14
N VAL A 60 -2.78 13.63 24.01
CA VAL A 60 -2.75 12.17 23.91
C VAL A 60 -2.28 11.82 22.50
N ARG A 61 -1.07 11.25 22.39
CA ARG A 61 -0.53 10.67 21.16
C ARG A 61 -1.56 9.74 20.52
N LYS A 62 -1.99 10.08 19.30
CA LYS A 62 -2.99 9.30 18.55
C LYS A 62 -2.32 8.18 17.77
N SER A 63 -3.11 7.22 17.29
CA SER A 63 -2.63 6.15 16.41
C SER A 63 -3.57 6.00 15.22
N LEU A 64 -3.02 5.97 14.00
CA LEU A 64 -3.76 5.85 12.74
C LEU A 64 -3.13 4.77 11.86
N ARG A 65 -3.93 3.81 11.40
CA ARG A 65 -3.50 2.82 10.40
C ARG A 65 -3.47 3.43 9.02
N VAL A 66 -2.38 3.17 8.29
CA VAL A 66 -2.19 3.62 6.90
C VAL A 66 -1.99 2.41 6.01
N GLY A 67 -2.96 2.17 5.12
CA GLY A 67 -2.94 1.05 4.18
C GLY A 67 -1.90 1.21 3.10
N HIS A 68 -1.19 0.14 2.77
CA HIS A 68 -0.26 0.12 1.64
C HIS A 68 -0.08 -1.29 1.06
N LEU A 69 0.30 -1.39 -0.21
CA LEU A 69 0.93 -2.57 -0.80
C LEU A 69 2.47 -2.51 -0.66
N PRO A 70 3.19 -3.66 -0.77
CA PRO A 70 4.65 -3.71 -0.71
C PRO A 70 5.30 -3.33 -2.06
N VAL A 71 5.05 -2.09 -2.47
CA VAL A 71 5.57 -1.45 -3.69
C VAL A 71 6.25 -0.14 -3.30
N THR A 72 7.34 0.22 -3.98
CA THR A 72 8.10 1.41 -3.60
C THR A 72 7.35 2.71 -3.87
N CYS A 73 6.25 2.69 -4.63
CA CYS A 73 5.35 3.84 -4.72
C CYS A 73 4.68 4.21 -3.38
N HIS A 74 4.78 3.34 -2.37
CA HIS A 74 4.29 3.55 -1.00
C HIS A 74 5.42 3.63 0.02
N LEU A 75 6.70 3.77 -0.39
CA LEU A 75 7.87 3.60 0.48
C LEU A 75 7.88 4.56 1.68
N THR A 76 7.32 5.75 1.50
CA THR A 76 7.20 6.75 2.57
C THR A 76 6.32 6.27 3.73
N CYS A 77 5.40 5.32 3.51
CA CYS A 77 4.56 4.73 4.56
C CYS A 77 5.37 3.97 5.62
N PRO A 78 6.17 2.93 5.29
CA PRO A 78 7.02 2.26 6.25
C PRO A 78 8.02 3.19 6.94
N VAL A 79 8.60 4.16 6.21
CA VAL A 79 9.54 5.12 6.80
C VAL A 79 8.82 6.02 7.82
N THR A 80 7.67 6.58 7.47
CA THR A 80 6.84 7.40 8.39
C THR A 80 6.38 6.57 9.57
N SER A 81 6.03 5.30 9.35
CA SER A 81 5.62 4.41 10.42
C SER A 81 6.75 4.13 11.40
N TRP A 82 7.96 3.87 10.88
CA TRP A 82 9.13 3.67 11.72
C TRP A 82 9.49 4.94 12.49
N VAL A 83 9.52 6.10 11.84
CA VAL A 83 9.85 7.38 12.51
C VAL A 83 8.81 7.72 13.58
N SER A 84 7.52 7.65 13.24
CA SER A 84 6.45 8.00 14.17
C SER A 84 6.41 7.06 15.37
N LYS A 85 6.65 5.75 15.20
CA LYS A 85 6.77 4.78 16.29
C LYS A 85 7.81 5.20 17.34
N HIS A 86 8.92 5.82 16.91
CA HIS A 86 10.03 6.27 17.76
C HIS A 86 9.92 7.72 18.24
N SER A 87 8.88 8.44 17.84
CA SER A 87 8.64 9.80 18.32
C SER A 87 7.82 9.79 19.61
N GLU A 88 8.24 10.62 20.57
CA GLU A 88 7.48 10.89 21.80
C GLU A 88 6.46 12.03 21.62
N ASP A 89 6.72 12.96 20.68
CA ASP A 89 5.96 14.20 20.51
C ASP A 89 4.88 14.14 19.41
N HIS A 90 4.78 13.02 18.70
CA HIS A 90 3.96 12.90 17.49
C HIS A 90 3.10 11.64 17.46
N SER A 91 1.95 11.73 16.78
CA SER A 91 1.03 10.61 16.55
C SER A 91 1.74 9.45 15.86
N GLU A 92 1.30 8.23 16.18
CA GLU A 92 1.80 6.99 15.60
C GLU A 92 1.05 6.64 14.31
N PHE A 93 1.79 6.52 13.19
CA PHE A 93 1.23 6.06 11.93
C PHE A 93 1.59 4.59 11.72
N VAL A 94 0.61 3.71 11.82
CA VAL A 94 0.83 2.26 11.79
C VAL A 94 0.72 1.76 10.35
N SER A 95 1.82 1.27 9.79
CA SER A 95 1.85 0.63 8.48
C SER A 95 0.93 -0.59 8.47
N TRP A 96 -0.02 -0.64 7.54
CA TRP A 96 -0.97 -1.75 7.41
C TRP A 96 -0.91 -2.36 6.01
N ARG A 97 -0.25 -3.53 5.90
CA ARG A 97 0.04 -4.17 4.62
C ARG A 97 -1.18 -4.90 4.04
N TYR A 98 -1.48 -4.59 2.78
CA TYR A 98 -2.35 -5.35 1.88
C TYR A 98 -1.55 -6.06 0.78
N THR A 99 -2.14 -7.08 0.17
CA THR A 99 -1.57 -7.82 -0.97
C THR A 99 -2.29 -7.54 -2.29
N SER A 100 -3.44 -6.84 -2.25
CA SER A 100 -4.23 -6.51 -3.43
C SER A 100 -4.99 -5.20 -3.24
N TRP A 101 -5.27 -4.51 -4.34
CA TRP A 101 -6.08 -3.28 -4.33
C TRP A 101 -7.53 -3.53 -3.88
N PRO A 102 -8.24 -4.58 -4.34
CA PRO A 102 -9.63 -4.82 -3.93
C PRO A 102 -9.81 -4.98 -2.43
N ALA A 103 -8.92 -5.73 -1.75
CA ALA A 103 -9.02 -5.91 -0.30
C ALA A 103 -8.85 -4.59 0.47
N MET A 104 -7.98 -3.70 -0.03
CA MET A 104 -7.77 -2.39 0.58
C MET A 104 -8.94 -1.45 0.34
N THR A 105 -9.52 -1.42 -0.87
CA THR A 105 -10.68 -0.57 -1.16
C THR A 105 -11.94 -1.06 -0.43
N GLU A 106 -12.12 -2.37 -0.30
CA GLU A 106 -13.21 -2.96 0.49
C GLU A 106 -13.13 -2.54 1.98
N ASP A 107 -11.93 -2.47 2.56
CA ASP A 107 -11.75 -2.00 3.94
C ASP A 107 -12.01 -0.49 4.09
N ILE A 108 -11.74 0.32 3.07
CA ILE A 108 -12.10 1.74 3.05
C ILE A 108 -13.63 1.88 2.99
N ASP A 109 -14.28 1.17 2.07
CA ASP A 109 -15.74 1.19 1.88
C ASP A 109 -16.49 0.70 3.12
N ALA A 110 -15.97 -0.34 3.77
CA ALA A 110 -16.50 -0.87 5.03
C ALA A 110 -16.25 0.05 6.23
N GLY A 111 -15.44 1.10 6.08
CA GLY A 111 -15.05 2.02 7.14
C GLY A 111 -14.01 1.49 8.12
N ASN A 112 -13.32 0.39 7.77
CA ASN A 112 -12.24 -0.20 8.56
C ASN A 112 -10.91 0.53 8.40
N LEU A 113 -10.74 1.28 7.31
CA LEU A 113 -9.52 2.01 6.98
C LEU A 113 -9.84 3.46 6.60
N ASP A 114 -9.09 4.41 7.16
CA ASP A 114 -9.32 5.85 6.95
C ASP A 114 -8.22 6.52 6.09
N ALA A 115 -7.06 5.89 5.90
CA ALA A 115 -5.95 6.41 5.12
C ALA A 115 -5.22 5.27 4.38
N ALA A 116 -4.86 5.49 3.11
CA ALA A 116 -4.19 4.47 2.30
C ALA A 116 -3.43 5.07 1.12
N PHE A 117 -2.39 4.39 0.65
CA PHE A 117 -1.84 4.65 -0.67
C PHE A 117 -2.57 3.86 -1.75
N ILE A 118 -3.06 4.55 -2.79
CA ILE A 118 -3.87 4.00 -3.87
C ILE A 118 -3.41 4.55 -5.22
N LEU A 119 -3.63 3.80 -6.31
CA LEU A 119 -3.42 4.30 -7.68
C LEU A 119 -4.31 5.52 -7.96
N ALA A 120 -3.76 6.63 -8.47
CA ALA A 120 -4.53 7.86 -8.73
C ALA A 120 -5.85 7.64 -9.51
N PRO A 121 -5.90 6.87 -10.62
CA PRO A 121 -7.14 6.64 -11.35
C PRO A 121 -8.14 5.78 -10.56
N LEU A 122 -7.66 4.88 -9.70
CA LEU A 122 -8.52 4.09 -8.83
C LEU A 122 -9.15 4.99 -7.76
N ALA A 123 -8.39 5.91 -7.17
CA ALA A 123 -8.92 6.90 -6.22
C ALA A 123 -10.00 7.79 -6.87
N MET A 124 -9.77 8.27 -8.10
CA MET A 124 -10.79 9.01 -8.87
C MET A 124 -12.05 8.17 -9.10
N VAL A 125 -11.90 6.89 -9.48
CA VAL A 125 -13.04 5.98 -9.69
C VAL A 125 -13.81 5.74 -8.39
N MET A 126 -13.12 5.53 -7.27
CA MET A 126 -13.73 5.37 -5.95
C MET A 126 -14.60 6.58 -5.59
N GLN A 127 -14.04 7.79 -5.72
CA GLN A 127 -14.77 9.05 -5.49
C GLN A 127 -15.99 9.13 -6.40
N ARG A 128 -15.80 8.88 -7.70
CA ARG A 128 -16.88 9.01 -8.70
C ARG A 128 -17.99 7.99 -8.49
N GLN A 129 -17.70 6.85 -7.85
CA GLN A 129 -18.65 5.82 -7.44
C GLN A 129 -19.31 6.08 -6.08
N GLY A 130 -18.95 7.18 -5.40
CA GLY A 130 -19.58 7.61 -4.15
C GLY A 130 -18.81 7.21 -2.88
N THR A 131 -17.57 6.74 -3.00
CA THR A 131 -16.69 6.53 -1.84
C THR A 131 -16.14 7.89 -1.40
N PRO A 132 -16.44 8.38 -0.18
CA PRO A 132 -16.07 9.73 0.23
C PRO A 132 -14.59 9.77 0.65
N VAL A 133 -13.68 9.85 -0.33
CA VAL A 133 -12.23 9.96 -0.15
C VAL A 133 -11.67 11.16 -0.90
N LYS A 134 -10.61 11.74 -0.35
CA LYS A 134 -9.80 12.80 -0.96
C LYS A 134 -8.34 12.36 -1.07
N ILE A 135 -7.73 12.69 -2.20
CA ILE A 135 -6.28 12.63 -2.40
C ILE A 135 -5.66 13.84 -1.72
N VAL A 136 -4.71 13.61 -0.81
CA VAL A 136 -4.11 14.69 0.00
C VAL A 136 -2.60 14.86 -0.19
N HIS A 137 -1.94 13.93 -0.90
CA HIS A 137 -0.51 14.00 -1.21
C HIS A 137 -0.13 12.97 -2.28
N LEU A 138 0.93 13.21 -3.07
CA LEU A 138 1.48 12.18 -3.97
C LEU A 138 2.31 11.14 -3.18
N GLY A 139 2.38 9.90 -3.66
CA GLY A 139 3.22 8.87 -3.03
C GLY A 139 4.67 8.89 -3.50
N HIS A 140 4.89 9.24 -4.75
CA HIS A 140 6.18 9.19 -5.43
C HIS A 140 6.09 9.84 -6.82
N ARG A 141 7.25 10.04 -7.44
CA ARG A 141 7.45 10.25 -8.88
C ARG A 141 8.14 9.01 -9.47
N ASP A 142 7.80 8.67 -10.72
CA ASP A 142 8.40 7.57 -11.49
C ASP A 142 8.30 6.17 -10.81
N GLY A 143 9.28 5.27 -10.97
CA GLY A 143 9.25 3.96 -10.30
C GLY A 143 8.31 2.93 -10.93
N THR A 144 7.99 3.05 -12.21
CA THR A 144 7.24 2.05 -12.99
C THR A 144 8.01 1.68 -14.26
N ALA A 145 7.96 0.41 -14.65
CA ALA A 145 8.61 -0.05 -15.88
C ALA A 145 7.78 -1.09 -16.61
N ILE A 146 7.96 -1.15 -17.93
CA ILE A 146 7.53 -2.26 -18.79
C ILE A 146 8.65 -3.29 -18.80
N VAL A 147 8.34 -4.54 -18.49
CA VAL A 147 9.31 -5.64 -18.40
C VAL A 147 8.92 -6.75 -19.35
N VAL A 148 9.93 -7.31 -20.03
CA VAL A 148 9.82 -8.48 -20.91
C VAL A 148 10.83 -9.54 -20.48
N LYS A 149 10.71 -10.78 -21.00
CA LYS A 149 11.73 -11.81 -20.73
C LYS A 149 13.09 -11.38 -21.29
N GLU A 150 14.15 -11.77 -20.60
CA GLU A 150 15.54 -11.44 -20.95
C GLU A 150 15.84 -11.82 -22.41
N ASP A 151 15.57 -13.09 -22.74
CA ASP A 151 15.79 -13.70 -24.06
C ASP A 151 14.70 -13.41 -25.10
N SER A 152 13.70 -12.59 -24.75
CA SER A 152 12.62 -12.27 -25.68
C SER A 152 13.12 -11.44 -26.88
N PRO A 153 12.51 -11.65 -28.07
CA PRO A 153 12.80 -10.83 -29.24
C PRO A 153 12.22 -9.40 -29.15
N TYR A 154 11.45 -9.07 -28.11
CA TYR A 154 10.71 -7.81 -28.00
C TYR A 154 11.63 -6.66 -27.57
N LYS A 155 12.09 -5.84 -28.52
CA LYS A 155 13.02 -4.73 -28.29
C LYS A 155 12.33 -3.36 -28.32
N THR A 156 11.15 -3.26 -28.91
CA THR A 156 10.33 -2.04 -28.90
C THR A 156 8.89 -2.31 -28.48
N PHE A 157 8.10 -1.25 -28.29
CA PHE A 157 6.68 -1.40 -28.00
C PHE A 157 5.92 -2.04 -29.17
N GLU A 158 6.30 -1.76 -30.42
CA GLU A 158 5.69 -2.36 -31.61
C GLU A 158 5.83 -3.88 -31.67
N ASP A 159 6.91 -4.44 -31.12
CA ASP A 159 7.11 -5.89 -31.03
C ASP A 159 6.09 -6.58 -30.12
N LEU A 160 5.40 -5.81 -29.27
CA LEU A 160 4.32 -6.30 -28.41
C LEU A 160 2.97 -6.38 -29.14
N ARG A 161 2.90 -6.05 -30.44
CA ARG A 161 1.67 -6.20 -31.23
C ARG A 161 1.14 -7.63 -31.22
N GLY A 162 -0.14 -7.74 -30.92
CA GLY A 162 -0.88 -9.00 -30.73
C GLY A 162 -0.52 -9.76 -29.45
N LYS A 163 0.20 -9.15 -28.50
CA LYS A 163 0.64 -9.82 -27.27
C LYS A 163 -0.23 -9.49 -26.07
N ARG A 164 -0.05 -10.28 -25.01
CA ARG A 164 -0.66 -10.09 -23.70
C ARG A 164 0.27 -9.29 -22.81
N ILE A 165 -0.26 -8.24 -22.20
CA ILE A 165 0.45 -7.39 -21.25
C ILE A 165 -0.30 -7.41 -19.91
N ALA A 166 0.38 -7.79 -18.84
CA ALA A 166 -0.20 -7.69 -17.50
C ALA A 166 -0.13 -6.25 -16.96
N ILE A 167 -1.22 -5.81 -16.34
CA ILE A 167 -1.37 -4.51 -15.68
C ILE A 167 -1.83 -4.73 -14.23
N PRO A 168 -1.49 -3.84 -13.28
CA PRO A 168 -1.79 -4.07 -11.86
C PRO A 168 -3.27 -3.95 -11.54
N HIS A 169 -3.99 -3.15 -12.33
CA HIS A 169 -5.43 -2.95 -12.20
C HIS A 169 -6.01 -2.31 -13.46
N ARG A 170 -7.26 -2.60 -13.81
CA ARG A 170 -7.95 -1.93 -14.92
C ARG A 170 -8.08 -0.40 -14.78
N TYR A 171 -8.01 0.12 -13.55
CA TYR A 171 -8.01 1.57 -13.23
C TYR A 171 -6.61 1.97 -12.74
N SER A 172 -5.61 1.82 -13.61
CA SER A 172 -4.21 2.10 -13.27
C SER A 172 -3.56 3.06 -14.25
N ASN A 173 -2.58 3.82 -13.76
CA ASN A 173 -1.75 4.69 -14.60
C ASN A 173 -0.97 3.88 -15.62
N GLN A 174 -0.63 2.64 -15.27
CA GLN A 174 0.03 1.67 -16.14
C GLN A 174 -0.85 1.33 -17.35
N ARG A 175 -2.16 1.12 -17.16
CA ARG A 175 -3.09 0.97 -18.29
C ARG A 175 -3.13 2.22 -19.16
N ILE A 176 -3.20 3.40 -18.53
CA ILE A 176 -3.20 4.68 -19.26
C ILE A 176 -1.94 4.81 -20.12
N LEU A 177 -0.75 4.49 -19.59
CA LEU A 177 0.49 4.52 -20.36
C LEU A 177 0.44 3.57 -21.57
N ILE A 178 -0.08 2.35 -21.40
CA ILE A 178 -0.22 1.43 -22.53
C ILE A 178 -1.16 2.00 -23.60
N GLU A 179 -2.23 2.67 -23.18
CA GLU A 179 -3.16 3.34 -24.11
C GLU A 179 -2.51 4.54 -24.81
N LYS A 180 -1.67 5.30 -24.11
CA LYS A 180 -0.87 6.39 -24.70
C LYS A 180 0.11 5.86 -25.75
N LEU A 181 0.83 4.79 -25.44
CA LEU A 181 1.72 4.12 -26.39
C LEU A 181 0.96 3.54 -27.59
N LYS A 182 -0.26 3.02 -27.39
CA LYS A 182 -1.10 2.59 -28.51
C LYS A 182 -1.45 3.73 -29.44
N ASP A 183 -1.77 4.91 -28.92
CA ASP A 183 -2.05 6.09 -29.75
C ASP A 183 -0.81 6.50 -30.56
N GLU A 184 0.36 6.57 -29.90
CA GLU A 184 1.65 6.95 -30.49
C GLU A 184 2.09 6.01 -31.61
N PHE A 185 1.99 4.70 -31.40
CA PHE A 185 2.39 3.68 -32.37
C PHE A 185 1.23 3.19 -33.27
N HIS A 186 0.10 3.89 -33.24
CA HIS A 186 -1.09 3.63 -34.05
C HIS A 186 -1.58 2.17 -33.98
N PHE A 187 -1.68 1.64 -32.76
CA PHE A 187 -2.31 0.36 -32.48
C PHE A 187 -3.83 0.50 -32.43
N SER A 188 -4.54 -0.45 -33.04
CA SER A 188 -5.96 -0.65 -32.78
C SER A 188 -6.17 -1.37 -31.43
N ASN A 189 -7.38 -1.23 -30.88
CA ASN A 189 -7.72 -1.84 -29.59
C ASN A 189 -7.62 -3.38 -29.58
N ALA A 190 -7.76 -4.04 -30.73
CA ALA A 190 -7.69 -5.49 -30.84
C ALA A 190 -6.23 -6.02 -30.86
N GLU A 191 -5.25 -5.14 -30.96
CA GLU A 191 -3.85 -5.52 -31.16
C GLU A 191 -3.05 -5.64 -29.85
N LEU A 192 -3.68 -5.46 -28.69
CA LEU A 192 -3.09 -5.76 -27.39
C LEU A 192 -4.15 -6.34 -26.45
N THR A 193 -3.77 -7.36 -25.69
CA THR A 193 -4.62 -7.93 -24.65
C THR A 193 -4.09 -7.53 -23.28
N LEU A 194 -4.84 -6.71 -22.55
CA LEU A 194 -4.48 -6.33 -21.18
C LEU A 194 -5.10 -7.31 -20.19
N ILE A 195 -4.32 -7.72 -19.18
CA ILE A 195 -4.74 -8.67 -18.16
C ILE A 195 -4.48 -8.07 -16.79
N ASP A 196 -5.53 -7.94 -15.97
CA ASP A 196 -5.39 -7.55 -14.57
C ASP A 196 -4.64 -8.66 -13.82
N TYR A 197 -3.52 -8.32 -13.18
CA TYR A 197 -2.65 -9.28 -12.49
C TYR A 197 -2.06 -8.64 -11.23
N PRO A 198 -2.04 -9.32 -10.06
CA PRO A 198 -1.46 -8.76 -8.84
C PRO A 198 0.05 -8.49 -9.00
N PRO A 199 0.57 -7.32 -8.60
CA PRO A 199 1.98 -6.98 -8.72
C PRO A 199 2.96 -8.04 -8.18
N PRO A 200 2.74 -8.63 -6.98
CA PRO A 200 3.65 -9.64 -6.44
C PRO A 200 3.77 -10.91 -7.30
N GLU A 201 2.73 -11.20 -8.08
CA GLU A 201 2.66 -12.41 -8.90
C GLU A 201 3.21 -12.18 -10.32
N MET A 202 3.32 -10.93 -10.77
CA MET A 202 3.71 -10.60 -12.15
C MET A 202 5.06 -11.19 -12.59
N PRO A 203 6.14 -11.17 -11.77
CA PRO A 203 7.42 -11.77 -12.18
C PRO A 203 7.30 -13.27 -12.46
N ALA A 204 6.56 -14.01 -11.62
CA ALA A 204 6.31 -15.43 -11.83
C ALA A 204 5.39 -15.69 -13.05
N GLY A 205 4.41 -14.83 -13.27
CA GLY A 205 3.55 -14.82 -14.46
C GLY A 205 4.35 -14.64 -15.76
N LEU A 206 5.29 -13.70 -15.78
CA LEU A 206 6.21 -13.51 -16.91
C LEU A 206 7.05 -14.77 -17.14
N LYS A 207 7.72 -15.25 -16.08
CA LYS A 207 8.61 -16.42 -16.16
C LYS A 207 7.90 -17.65 -16.73
N SER A 208 6.67 -17.90 -16.28
CA SER A 208 5.83 -19.02 -16.74
C SER A 208 5.16 -18.81 -18.11
N GLY A 209 5.26 -17.63 -18.72
CA GLY A 209 4.68 -17.34 -20.04
C GLY A 209 3.17 -17.11 -20.02
N GLN A 210 2.61 -16.66 -18.89
CA GLN A 210 1.20 -16.26 -18.80
C GLN A 210 0.90 -14.96 -19.58
N PHE A 211 1.92 -14.16 -19.84
CA PHE A 211 1.91 -12.97 -20.69
C PHE A 211 3.33 -12.70 -21.19
N GLU A 212 3.45 -11.85 -22.21
CA GLU A 212 4.72 -11.58 -22.89
C GLU A 212 5.45 -10.37 -22.31
N ALA A 213 4.70 -9.45 -21.70
CA ALA A 213 5.21 -8.31 -20.97
C ALA A 213 4.32 -8.02 -19.75
N TYR A 214 4.85 -7.27 -18.80
CA TYR A 214 4.04 -6.63 -17.76
C TYR A 214 4.51 -5.21 -17.53
N ILE A 215 3.62 -4.36 -17.05
CA ILE A 215 3.94 -3.02 -16.60
C ILE A 215 3.55 -2.88 -15.14
N VAL A 216 4.49 -2.48 -14.28
CA VAL A 216 4.26 -2.45 -12.84
C VAL A 216 5.18 -1.47 -12.13
N GLY A 217 4.76 -1.04 -10.95
CA GLY A 217 5.62 -0.33 -10.02
C GLY A 217 6.71 -1.22 -9.41
N GLU A 218 7.82 -0.61 -9.04
CA GLU A 218 8.89 -1.26 -8.30
C GLU A 218 8.40 -1.79 -6.93
N PRO A 219 9.03 -2.83 -6.36
CA PRO A 219 10.24 -3.53 -6.84
C PRO A 219 9.96 -4.68 -7.81
N PHE A 220 8.69 -4.91 -8.19
CA PHE A 220 8.33 -6.07 -8.99
C PHE A 220 8.81 -5.97 -10.44
N ALA A 221 9.10 -4.76 -10.94
CA ALA A 221 9.82 -4.60 -12.19
C ALA A 221 11.28 -5.08 -12.05
N ALA A 222 12.02 -4.59 -11.05
CA ALA A 222 13.38 -5.06 -10.75
C ALA A 222 13.49 -6.55 -10.46
N LYS A 223 12.45 -7.17 -9.88
CA LYS A 223 12.52 -8.57 -9.46
C LYS A 223 12.94 -9.49 -10.60
N ALA A 224 12.41 -9.27 -11.81
CA ALA A 224 12.76 -10.08 -12.96
C ALA A 224 14.20 -9.83 -13.47
N GLU A 225 14.70 -8.60 -13.34
CA GLU A 225 16.07 -8.21 -13.66
C GLU A 225 17.07 -8.84 -12.69
N VAL A 226 16.83 -8.68 -11.39
CA VAL A 226 17.69 -9.22 -10.32
C VAL A 226 17.73 -10.75 -10.37
N ASP A 227 16.60 -11.39 -10.67
CA ASP A 227 16.54 -12.85 -10.85
C ASP A 227 17.10 -13.32 -12.22
N GLY A 228 17.49 -12.40 -13.10
CA GLY A 228 18.15 -12.67 -14.37
C GLY A 228 17.27 -13.31 -15.46
N PHE A 229 15.94 -13.18 -15.39
CA PHE A 229 15.04 -13.74 -16.41
C PHE A 229 14.19 -12.70 -17.14
N GLY A 230 14.24 -11.44 -16.73
CA GLY A 230 13.57 -10.33 -17.39
C GLY A 230 14.46 -9.10 -17.50
N ARG A 231 14.08 -8.21 -18.41
CA ARG A 231 14.71 -6.89 -18.59
C ARG A 231 13.66 -5.82 -18.75
N VAL A 232 14.00 -4.63 -18.31
CA VAL A 232 13.21 -3.44 -18.59
C VAL A 232 13.26 -3.16 -20.10
N LEU A 233 12.07 -2.98 -20.68
CA LEU A 233 11.87 -2.49 -22.04
C LEU A 233 11.84 -0.96 -22.05
N TYR A 234 11.08 -0.36 -21.12
CA TYR A 234 10.99 1.08 -20.93
C TYR A 234 10.76 1.41 -19.46
N PHE A 235 11.37 2.48 -18.95
CA PHE A 235 10.88 3.14 -17.74
C PHE A 235 9.79 4.13 -18.12
N THR A 236 8.80 4.30 -17.24
CA THR A 236 7.72 5.30 -17.43
C THR A 236 8.27 6.70 -17.63
N LYS A 237 9.28 7.09 -16.86
CA LYS A 237 9.94 8.41 -16.94
C LYS A 237 10.47 8.77 -18.34
N ASP A 238 10.83 7.76 -19.13
CA ASP A 238 11.36 7.95 -20.48
C ASP A 238 10.25 8.21 -21.52
N ILE A 239 8.99 7.96 -21.15
CA ILE A 239 7.80 8.05 -22.03
C ILE A 239 6.85 9.15 -21.55
N TRP A 240 6.65 9.25 -20.23
CA TRP A 240 5.74 10.17 -19.57
C TRP A 240 6.51 10.97 -18.52
N PRO A 241 7.06 12.15 -18.89
CA PRO A 241 7.76 13.01 -17.95
C PRO A 241 6.87 13.38 -16.76
N ASN A 242 7.45 13.43 -15.55
CA ASN A 242 6.76 13.74 -14.29
C ASN A 242 5.67 12.73 -13.88
N PHE A 243 5.73 11.51 -14.40
CA PHE A 243 4.76 10.44 -14.11
C PHE A 243 4.52 10.28 -12.61
N ILE A 244 3.23 10.32 -12.23
CA ILE A 244 2.75 9.93 -10.91
C ILE A 244 2.00 8.59 -11.01
N SER A 245 1.98 7.81 -9.94
CA SER A 245 1.17 6.58 -9.90
C SER A 245 0.30 6.46 -8.66
N CYS A 246 0.93 6.28 -7.52
CA CYS A 246 0.25 6.07 -6.24
C CYS A 246 0.14 7.41 -5.50
N VAL A 247 -0.98 7.61 -4.81
CA VAL A 247 -1.32 8.82 -4.06
C VAL A 247 -1.81 8.42 -2.66
N LEU A 248 -1.64 9.30 -1.69
CA LEU A 248 -2.23 9.13 -0.36
C LEU A 248 -3.69 9.61 -0.40
N VAL A 249 -4.62 8.70 -0.16
CA VAL A 249 -6.03 9.00 0.06
C VAL A 249 -6.37 8.97 1.54
N VAL A 250 -7.29 9.84 1.95
CA VAL A 250 -7.94 9.82 3.26
C VAL A 250 -9.45 9.90 3.09
N THR A 251 -10.21 9.32 4.02
CA THR A 251 -11.66 9.44 4.01
C THR A 251 -12.08 10.86 4.40
N GLU A 252 -13.14 11.40 3.79
CA GLU A 252 -13.72 12.70 4.19
C GLU A 252 -14.18 12.65 5.66
N ARG A 253 -14.61 11.48 6.13
CA ARG A 253 -14.92 11.26 7.55
C ARG A 253 -13.71 11.52 8.47
N LEU A 254 -12.51 11.08 8.08
CA LEU A 254 -11.29 11.37 8.85
C LEU A 254 -10.96 12.86 8.80
N ILE A 255 -11.08 13.49 7.62
CA ILE A 255 -10.88 14.93 7.43
C ILE A 255 -11.81 15.73 8.35
N ASP A 256 -13.10 15.39 8.39
CA ASP A 256 -14.10 16.10 9.20
C ASP A 256 -13.90 15.86 10.70
N ARG A 257 -13.52 14.64 11.08
CA ARG A 257 -13.36 14.23 12.48
C ARG A 257 -12.09 14.81 13.09
N ASP A 258 -10.99 14.79 12.36
CA ASP A 258 -9.65 15.08 12.88
C ASP A 258 -8.73 15.61 11.75
N PRO A 259 -8.91 16.85 11.29
CA PRO A 259 -8.06 17.40 10.23
C PRO A 259 -6.58 17.54 10.67
N GLU A 260 -6.30 17.61 11.98
CA GLU A 260 -4.92 17.71 12.48
C GLU A 260 -4.14 16.41 12.31
N ILE A 261 -4.75 15.23 12.56
CA ILE A 261 -4.05 13.95 12.33
C ILE A 261 -3.78 13.71 10.83
N VAL A 262 -4.64 14.23 9.94
CA VAL A 262 -4.42 14.20 8.49
C VAL A 262 -3.24 15.08 8.12
N ARG A 263 -3.17 16.31 8.66
CA ARG A 263 -2.05 17.22 8.43
C ARG A 263 -0.74 16.64 8.93
N GLU A 264 -0.72 16.06 10.12
CA GLU A 264 0.46 15.41 10.70
C GLU A 264 0.90 14.19 9.85
N LEU A 265 -0.04 13.40 9.34
CA LEU A 265 0.25 12.30 8.41
C LEU A 265 0.92 12.81 7.13
N VAL A 266 0.33 13.81 6.47
CA VAL A 266 0.87 14.39 5.23
C VAL A 266 2.27 14.96 5.49
N GLN A 267 2.48 15.63 6.61
CA GLN A 267 3.80 16.15 7.01
C GLN A 267 4.82 15.02 7.23
N GLY A 268 4.47 13.96 7.94
CA GLY A 268 5.35 12.81 8.16
C GLY A 268 5.75 12.10 6.86
N ILE A 269 4.79 11.94 5.94
CA ILE A 269 5.01 11.34 4.62
C ILE A 269 5.90 12.22 3.75
N SER A 270 5.64 13.53 3.72
CA SER A 270 6.44 14.52 2.98
C SER A 270 7.87 14.59 3.51
N ALA A 271 8.05 14.66 4.84
CA ALA A 271 9.35 14.68 5.50
C ALA A 271 10.14 13.38 5.26
N SER A 272 9.45 12.22 5.29
CA SER A 272 10.06 10.93 4.96
C SER A 272 10.53 10.91 3.52
N GLY A 273 9.72 11.38 2.56
CA GLY A 273 10.10 11.44 1.16
C GLY A 273 11.30 12.35 0.90
N LYS A 274 11.29 13.55 1.49
CA LYS A 274 12.43 14.48 1.45
C LYS A 274 13.70 13.84 2.00
N TRP A 275 13.61 13.16 3.15
CA TRP A 275 14.79 12.49 3.73
C TRP A 275 15.33 11.37 2.84
N ILE A 276 14.46 10.57 2.22
CA ILE A 276 14.88 9.49 1.30
C ILE A 276 15.70 10.07 0.12
N ASP A 277 15.31 11.22 -0.42
CA ASP A 277 15.96 11.81 -1.61
C ASP A 277 17.12 12.77 -1.29
N GLU A 278 17.01 13.57 -0.23
CA GLU A 278 17.88 14.72 0.06
C GLU A 278 18.61 14.64 1.41
N GLY A 279 18.24 13.67 2.27
CA GLY A 279 18.65 13.61 3.67
C GLY A 279 20.12 13.26 3.91
N ASP A 280 20.53 13.41 5.17
CA ASP A 280 21.80 12.92 5.73
C ASP A 280 21.58 11.55 6.43
N ASP A 281 22.66 10.83 6.68
CA ASP A 281 22.70 9.44 7.15
C ASP A 281 22.24 9.24 8.61
N ARG A 282 21.76 10.29 9.30
CA ARG A 282 21.57 10.34 10.76
C ARG A 282 20.53 9.38 11.35
N LEU A 283 19.60 8.86 10.53
CA LEU A 283 18.60 7.87 10.96
C LEU A 283 19.24 6.52 11.39
N MET A 284 20.54 6.30 11.10
CA MET A 284 21.32 5.13 11.51
C MET A 284 21.40 4.92 13.03
N ALA A 285 21.32 5.97 13.84
CA ALA A 285 21.50 5.85 15.30
C ALA A 285 20.37 5.03 15.97
N GLY A 286 19.14 5.06 15.42
CA GLY A 286 18.01 4.26 15.93
C GLY A 286 17.98 2.84 15.42
N LEU A 287 18.38 2.64 14.16
CA LEU A 287 18.46 1.32 13.54
C LEU A 287 19.53 0.45 14.22
N ALA A 288 20.61 1.05 14.72
CA ALA A 288 21.64 0.36 15.50
C ALA A 288 21.22 0.04 16.95
N ALA A 289 20.30 0.82 17.53
CA ALA A 289 19.85 0.68 18.92
C ALA A 289 18.72 -0.35 19.12
N GLU A 290 17.87 -0.60 18.11
CA GLU A 290 16.83 -1.65 18.16
C GLU A 290 17.39 -3.09 18.00
N GLY A 291 18.69 -3.24 17.72
CA GLY A 291 19.38 -4.53 17.69
C GLY A 291 19.64 -5.08 19.10
N ASP A 292 18.61 -5.50 19.82
CA ASP A 292 18.79 -6.23 21.08
C ASP A 292 19.28 -7.66 20.80
N ALA A 293 20.37 -8.00 21.48
CA ALA A 293 21.23 -9.17 21.35
C ALA A 293 20.58 -10.49 21.84
N SER A 294 19.29 -10.69 21.57
CA SER A 294 18.54 -11.86 22.04
C SER A 294 17.63 -12.51 21.00
N SER A 295 17.37 -11.88 19.83
CA SER A 295 16.72 -12.58 18.73
C SER A 295 17.78 -13.18 17.80
N LYS A 296 17.70 -14.50 17.58
CA LYS A 296 18.57 -15.21 16.62
C LYS A 296 18.43 -14.72 15.18
N ASP A 297 17.47 -13.83 14.91
CA ASP A 297 17.20 -13.25 13.60
C ASP A 297 17.66 -11.77 13.48
N ALA A 298 17.87 -11.02 14.58
CA ALA A 298 18.50 -9.70 14.53
C ALA A 298 20.01 -9.79 14.29
N ASP A 299 20.65 -10.84 14.79
CA ASP A 299 22.07 -11.17 14.56
C ASP A 299 22.39 -11.49 13.09
N ALA A 300 21.37 -11.70 12.24
CA ALA A 300 21.55 -11.94 10.81
C ALA A 300 21.53 -10.65 9.97
N THR A 301 21.16 -9.50 10.53
CA THR A 301 21.23 -8.22 9.81
C THR A 301 22.61 -7.59 10.00
N ILE A 302 23.65 -8.35 9.66
CA ILE A 302 25.00 -7.82 9.50
C ILE A 302 24.96 -6.90 8.27
N VAL A 303 25.01 -5.59 8.47
CA VAL A 303 25.31 -4.64 7.40
C VAL A 303 26.76 -4.91 6.97
N PRO A 304 27.04 -5.42 5.76
CA PRO A 304 28.40 -5.78 5.37
C PRO A 304 29.33 -4.56 5.39
N ASP A 305 30.58 -4.72 5.80
CA ASP A 305 31.57 -3.65 5.64
C ASP A 305 31.74 -3.31 4.15
N GLY A 306 31.59 -2.02 3.82
CA GLY A 306 31.53 -1.52 2.44
C GLY A 306 30.12 -1.23 1.90
N PHE A 307 29.06 -1.52 2.67
CA PHE A 307 27.69 -1.11 2.37
C PHE A 307 27.45 0.32 2.92
N GLY A 308 27.31 1.31 2.02
CA GLY A 308 27.15 2.73 2.37
C GLY A 308 25.92 3.07 3.25
N ARG A 309 25.92 4.29 3.79
CA ARG A 309 25.01 4.81 4.82
C ARG A 309 23.82 5.64 4.31
N SER A 310 23.56 5.69 2.99
CA SER A 310 22.60 6.68 2.44
C SER A 310 21.15 6.49 2.93
N PRO A 311 20.34 7.57 3.01
CA PRO A 311 18.93 7.49 3.38
C PRO A 311 18.13 6.47 2.58
N ARG A 312 18.42 6.34 1.29
CA ARG A 312 17.79 5.35 0.40
C ARG A 312 18.07 3.91 0.83
N MET A 313 19.30 3.61 1.23
CA MET A 313 19.68 2.27 1.70
C MET A 313 19.04 1.97 3.05
N GLN A 314 18.94 2.96 3.93
CA GLN A 314 18.24 2.86 5.20
C GLN A 314 16.74 2.64 5.01
N ALA A 315 16.10 3.38 4.10
CA ALA A 315 14.70 3.20 3.73
C ALA A 315 14.43 1.79 3.18
N ALA A 316 15.34 1.23 2.37
CA ALA A 316 15.26 -0.16 1.93
C ALA A 316 15.29 -1.14 3.11
N LEU A 317 16.18 -0.93 4.08
CA LEU A 317 16.27 -1.79 5.27
C LEU A 317 14.98 -1.69 6.11
N ILE A 318 14.50 -0.47 6.38
CA ILE A 318 13.23 -0.25 7.09
C ILE A 318 12.11 -0.98 6.36
N ALA A 319 11.89 -0.68 5.08
CA ALA A 319 10.78 -1.26 4.33
C ALA A 319 10.87 -2.79 4.17
N SER A 320 12.08 -3.37 4.14
CA SER A 320 12.29 -4.82 3.98
C SER A 320 11.75 -5.67 5.14
N ARG A 321 11.61 -5.08 6.34
CA ARG A 321 11.26 -5.84 7.56
C ARG A 321 9.90 -6.54 7.44
N GLN A 322 9.73 -7.57 8.27
CA GLN A 322 8.60 -8.48 8.22
C GLN A 322 7.24 -7.77 8.39
N GLU A 323 7.19 -6.79 9.29
CA GLU A 323 6.05 -5.95 9.61
C GLU A 323 5.68 -4.97 8.49
N TYR A 324 6.61 -4.68 7.57
CA TYR A 324 6.41 -3.78 6.44
C TYR A 324 6.27 -4.59 5.14
N TYR A 325 7.27 -4.62 4.26
CA TYR A 325 7.12 -5.28 2.96
C TYR A 325 7.43 -6.77 3.01
N ASN A 326 8.22 -7.24 3.98
CA ASN A 326 8.71 -8.61 4.05
C ASN A 326 9.34 -9.04 2.71
N GLN A 327 10.28 -8.25 2.22
CA GLN A 327 10.94 -8.41 0.93
C GLN A 327 12.46 -8.48 1.13
N ASP A 328 13.14 -9.07 0.15
CA ASP A 328 14.61 -9.08 0.13
C ASP A 328 15.15 -7.64 0.17
N PRO A 329 15.95 -7.26 1.20
CA PRO A 329 16.52 -5.92 1.28
C PRO A 329 17.40 -5.59 0.07
N GLU A 330 18.10 -6.56 -0.54
CA GLU A 330 18.96 -6.32 -1.69
C GLU A 330 18.17 -5.93 -2.94
N LEU A 331 16.95 -6.46 -3.09
CA LEU A 331 16.03 -6.04 -4.14
C LEU A 331 15.60 -4.57 -3.96
N LEU A 332 15.25 -4.16 -2.73
CA LEU A 332 14.86 -2.79 -2.44
C LEU A 332 16.05 -1.83 -2.58
N LYS A 333 17.23 -2.22 -2.12
CA LYS A 333 18.48 -1.47 -2.31
C LYS A 333 18.80 -1.29 -3.79
N PHE A 334 18.67 -2.33 -4.60
CA PHE A 334 18.83 -2.26 -6.05
C PHE A 334 17.90 -1.20 -6.65
N VAL A 335 16.60 -1.28 -6.34
CA VAL A 335 15.59 -0.33 -6.84
C VAL A 335 15.91 1.11 -6.47
N LEU A 336 16.29 1.36 -5.21
CA LEU A 336 16.49 2.71 -4.72
C LEU A 336 17.84 3.31 -5.13
N THR A 337 18.78 2.49 -5.60
CA THR A 337 20.13 2.97 -5.94
C THR A 337 20.51 2.80 -7.42
N ARG A 338 19.71 2.11 -8.24
CA ARG A 338 20.08 1.76 -9.63
C ARG A 338 18.92 1.87 -10.63
N PRO A 339 18.91 2.92 -11.48
CA PRO A 339 19.60 4.20 -11.27
C PRO A 339 18.95 4.99 -10.11
N LEU A 340 19.60 6.05 -9.61
CA LEU A 340 19.06 6.85 -8.50
C LEU A 340 17.72 7.52 -8.85
N ASP A 341 17.56 7.92 -10.10
CA ASP A 341 16.33 8.50 -10.67
C ASP A 341 15.33 7.43 -11.16
N ARG A 342 15.44 6.19 -10.65
CA ARG A 342 14.46 5.12 -10.94
C ARG A 342 13.09 5.43 -10.32
N VAL A 343 13.09 5.99 -9.11
CA VAL A 343 11.93 6.44 -8.34
C VAL A 343 12.38 7.62 -7.47
N SER A 344 11.50 8.59 -7.26
CA SER A 344 11.76 9.76 -6.40
C SER A 344 10.61 10.03 -5.44
N TYR A 345 10.94 10.63 -4.30
CA TYR A 345 10.06 10.93 -3.18
C TYR A 345 10.08 12.42 -2.79
N SER A 346 10.63 13.26 -3.65
CA SER A 346 10.59 14.72 -3.54
C SER A 346 9.58 15.32 -4.54
N SER A 347 9.22 16.59 -4.36
CA SER A 347 8.23 17.29 -5.21
C SER A 347 6.88 16.56 -5.32
N LEU A 348 6.33 16.23 -4.16
CA LEU A 348 5.11 15.42 -4.02
C LEU A 348 3.84 16.24 -3.73
N ASP A 349 3.95 17.57 -3.79
CA ASP A 349 2.78 18.46 -3.71
C ASP A 349 1.86 18.22 -4.92
N LEU A 350 0.54 18.29 -4.70
CA LEU A 350 -0.50 18.08 -5.69
C LEU A 350 -0.53 19.27 -6.64
N ALA A 351 -0.33 18.97 -7.92
CA ALA A 351 -0.53 19.94 -8.99
C ALA A 351 -1.59 19.41 -9.95
N GLU A 352 -2.59 20.23 -10.30
CA GLU A 352 -3.66 19.87 -11.24
C GLU A 352 -3.12 19.28 -12.55
N GLN A 353 -2.02 19.83 -13.05
CA GLN A 353 -1.33 19.36 -14.25
C GLN A 353 -0.84 17.90 -14.18
N ASP A 354 -0.52 17.38 -12.99
CA ASP A 354 -0.12 15.98 -12.82
C ASP A 354 -1.30 15.02 -12.99
N PHE A 355 -2.54 15.52 -12.80
CA PHE A 355 -3.77 14.72 -12.90
C PHE A 355 -4.54 14.95 -14.21
N ALA A 356 -4.34 16.09 -14.88
CA ALA A 356 -5.11 16.46 -16.06
C ALA A 356 -5.05 15.41 -17.19
N GLU A 357 -3.85 14.94 -17.54
CA GLU A 357 -3.69 13.91 -18.57
C GLU A 357 -4.25 12.55 -18.09
N ILE A 358 -4.10 12.21 -16.81
CA ILE A 358 -4.68 11.00 -16.23
C ILE A 358 -6.21 11.02 -16.34
N GLN A 359 -6.84 12.15 -16.02
CA GLN A 359 -8.28 12.36 -16.08
C GLN A 359 -8.80 12.22 -17.52
N ASP A 360 -8.14 12.85 -18.50
CA ASP A 360 -8.53 12.77 -19.91
C ASP A 360 -8.53 11.32 -20.43
N TYR A 361 -7.46 10.58 -20.15
CA TYR A 361 -7.40 9.16 -20.49
C TYR A 361 -8.43 8.33 -19.71
N ALA A 362 -8.66 8.60 -18.42
CA ALA A 362 -9.65 7.89 -17.62
C ALA A 362 -11.07 8.06 -18.18
N GLU A 363 -11.44 9.26 -18.59
CA GLU A 363 -12.71 9.54 -19.28
C GLU A 363 -12.80 8.80 -20.61
N ARG A 364 -11.77 8.91 -21.46
CA ARG A 364 -11.72 8.25 -22.77
C ARG A 364 -11.81 6.73 -22.66
N LEU A 365 -11.19 6.14 -21.64
CA LEU A 365 -11.19 4.70 -21.38
C LEU A 365 -12.43 4.21 -20.63
N GLY A 366 -13.38 5.11 -20.31
CA GLY A 366 -14.64 4.77 -19.68
C GLY A 366 -14.51 4.35 -18.21
N PHE A 367 -13.47 4.83 -17.50
CA PHE A 367 -13.27 4.51 -16.08
C PHE A 367 -14.46 4.96 -15.24
N PHE A 368 -15.07 6.08 -15.61
CA PHE A 368 -16.25 6.66 -14.95
C PHE A 368 -17.58 6.23 -15.57
N SER A 369 -17.64 5.09 -16.29
CA SER A 369 -18.87 4.63 -16.97
C SER A 369 -20.12 4.51 -16.08
N PHE A 370 -19.96 4.28 -14.78
CA PHE A 370 -21.07 4.27 -13.82
C PHE A 370 -21.70 5.65 -13.59
N ARG A 371 -20.88 6.72 -13.56
CA ARG A 371 -21.31 8.11 -13.45
C ARG A 371 -20.42 8.96 -14.37
N PRO A 372 -20.74 9.05 -15.67
CA PRO A 372 -19.90 9.74 -16.65
C PRO A 372 -19.70 11.22 -16.32
N VAL A 373 -18.56 11.78 -16.69
CA VAL A 373 -18.30 13.23 -16.54
C VAL A 373 -19.08 13.96 -17.63
N THR A 374 -19.90 14.93 -17.23
CA THR A 374 -20.73 15.71 -18.16
C THR A 374 -20.73 17.18 -17.75
N LYS A 375 -21.24 18.06 -18.63
CA LYS A 375 -21.37 19.48 -18.30
C LYS A 375 -22.27 19.74 -17.09
N ASP A 376 -23.31 18.93 -16.91
CA ASP A 376 -24.29 19.07 -15.82
C ASP A 376 -23.85 18.34 -14.53
N ASP A 377 -22.84 17.49 -14.63
CA ASP A 377 -22.25 16.74 -13.52
C ASP A 377 -20.71 16.69 -13.70
N PRO A 378 -20.04 17.85 -13.55
CA PRO A 378 -18.60 17.95 -13.74
C PRO A 378 -17.86 17.10 -12.70
N PHE A 379 -16.62 16.78 -13.03
CA PHE A 379 -15.69 16.07 -12.15
C PHE A 379 -14.28 16.51 -12.49
N GLY A 380 -13.60 17.15 -11.54
CA GLY A 380 -12.29 17.74 -11.74
C GLY A 380 -11.42 17.63 -10.49
N PHE A 381 -10.25 18.26 -10.56
CA PHE A 381 -9.21 18.17 -9.53
C PHE A 381 -9.74 18.40 -8.11
N ASP A 382 -10.52 19.45 -7.87
CA ASP A 382 -11.05 19.77 -6.53
C ASP A 382 -12.09 18.75 -6.01
N ASP A 383 -12.68 17.93 -6.90
CA ASP A 383 -13.62 16.89 -6.50
C ASP A 383 -12.90 15.70 -5.85
N TYR A 384 -11.70 15.36 -6.31
CA TYR A 384 -10.95 14.19 -5.81
C TYR A 384 -9.67 14.54 -5.05
N CYS A 385 -9.16 15.76 -5.13
CA CYS A 385 -8.00 16.24 -4.38
C CYS A 385 -8.42 17.23 -3.28
N ASP A 386 -7.61 17.29 -2.21
CA ASP A 386 -7.66 18.34 -1.21
C ASP A 386 -6.22 18.83 -0.91
N PRO A 387 -5.75 19.87 -1.62
CA PRO A 387 -4.41 20.42 -1.43
C PRO A 387 -4.26 21.24 -0.14
N SER A 388 -5.32 21.41 0.67
CA SER A 388 -5.24 22.22 1.90
C SER A 388 -4.41 21.57 3.01
N PHE A 389 -4.17 20.26 2.91
CA PHE A 389 -3.28 19.51 3.78
C PHE A 389 -1.81 19.62 3.36
N GLU A 390 -1.55 20.17 2.18
CA GLU A 390 -0.21 20.39 1.67
C GLU A 390 0.37 21.68 2.24
N LYS A 391 1.16 21.50 3.30
CA LYS A 391 2.15 22.47 3.73
C LYS A 391 3.47 21.75 3.87
N SER A 392 4.10 21.47 2.73
CA SER A 392 5.47 21.01 2.66
C SER A 392 6.40 22.06 3.32
N GLY A 393 7.30 21.61 4.20
CA GLY A 393 8.44 22.43 4.65
C GLY A 393 8.41 23.04 6.07
N THR A 394 7.53 22.63 6.98
CA THR A 394 7.60 23.08 8.40
C THR A 394 8.05 22.00 9.39
N TRP A 395 8.36 20.80 8.91
CA TRP A 395 8.77 19.68 9.74
C TRP A 395 10.10 19.12 9.24
N ASP A 396 11.12 19.19 10.09
CA ASP A 396 12.23 18.26 10.03
C ASP A 396 11.74 16.93 10.64
N LEU A 397 12.23 15.80 10.13
CA LEU A 397 11.89 14.52 10.74
C LEU A 397 12.23 14.61 12.25
N PRO A 398 11.30 14.21 13.15
CA PRO A 398 11.48 14.26 14.59
C PRO A 398 12.41 13.15 15.09
N VAL A 399 13.54 12.96 14.41
CA VAL A 399 14.67 12.20 14.92
C VAL A 399 15.48 13.19 15.74
N GLY A 400 15.20 13.25 17.05
CA GLY A 400 16.17 13.80 18.00
C GLY A 400 17.51 13.06 17.87
N ASP A 401 18.59 13.63 18.41
CA ASP A 401 19.86 12.93 18.53
C ASP A 401 19.63 11.66 19.35
N LEU A 402 19.37 10.53 18.67
CA LEU A 402 19.21 9.24 19.31
C LEU A 402 20.53 8.97 20.06
N PRO A 403 20.48 8.67 21.37
CA PRO A 403 21.66 8.72 22.23
C PRO A 403 22.76 7.81 21.68
N VAL A 404 23.82 8.45 21.21
CA VAL A 404 25.07 7.80 20.80
C VAL A 404 25.81 7.41 22.09
N SER A 405 25.34 6.38 22.78
CA SER A 405 26.10 5.79 23.88
C SER A 405 26.05 4.28 23.78
N ASP A 406 27.25 3.72 23.62
CA ASP A 406 27.63 2.30 23.73
C ASP A 406 27.59 1.45 22.45
N LEU A 407 28.11 1.97 21.33
CA LEU A 407 28.64 1.12 20.26
C LEU A 407 30.12 0.78 20.57
N PRO A 408 30.52 -0.52 20.62
CA PRO A 408 31.93 -0.87 20.74
C PRO A 408 32.65 -0.42 19.47
N VAL A 409 33.65 0.44 19.63
CA VAL A 409 34.60 0.77 18.56
C VAL A 409 35.40 -0.51 18.29
N GLY A 410 35.09 -1.19 17.18
CA GLY A 410 35.87 -2.32 16.71
C GLY A 410 37.27 -1.83 16.32
N ASP A 411 38.28 -2.39 16.97
CA ASP A 411 39.70 -2.08 16.77
C ASP A 411 40.08 -2.08 15.28
N GLU A 412 40.75 -1.00 14.87
CA GLU A 412 41.44 -0.91 13.59
C GLU A 412 42.45 -2.05 13.47
N ALA A 413 42.24 -2.95 12.52
CA ALA A 413 43.27 -3.88 12.08
C ALA A 413 44.32 -3.09 11.29
N GLN A 414 45.43 -2.73 11.96
CA GLN A 414 46.71 -2.46 11.31
C GLN A 414 47.44 -3.80 11.11
N ASP A 415 47.78 -4.10 9.85
CA ASP A 415 48.72 -5.11 9.32
C ASP A 415 48.73 -6.56 9.84
#